data_AF-A0A2T6BRU4-F1
#
_entry.id   AF-A0A2T6BRU4-F1
#
_cell.length_a   1.000
_cell.length_b   1.000
_cell.length_c   1.000
_cell.angle_alpha   90.00
_cell.angle_beta   90.00
_cell.angle_gamma   90.00
#
_symmetry.space_group_name_H-M   'P 1'
#
loop_
_entity.id
_entity.type
_entity.pdbx_description
1 polymer ?
#
loop_
_entity_poly.entity_id
_entity_poly.type
_entity_poly.pdbx_seq_one_letter_code
_entity_poly.pdbx_strand_id
1 'polypeptide(L)'
;MKKIAFLFSLFLCTAFITQAQTTFKPNTWYTLQNVKSDAFMGNAGKMEAGDIMVAKERVLIGGHWKFILNDDGLYKIQNKVSKMYLASYGRTNVGTRIRQTDTPGAGALWRVIRLQGGNVLLQNKVSLLFIGIESEKNQAELVQARALTLQIIWKPEEVVVNKGLPKNTNINAFRPKHGGKIAMAYVRNTGEITIEGVKPRAGQRIFFFHQQLAAASKEGLSFKPERPRICGQTFLIRKVLPKIELNRPMPNMRNRKKQKFMFVVEVF
;
A
#
# COMPACT_ATOMS: atom_id res chain seq x y z
N MET A 1 19.62 30.47 -70.06
CA MET A 1 19.86 30.01 -68.67
C MET A 1 18.51 29.92 -67.95
N LYS A 2 17.97 28.71 -67.75
CA LYS A 2 16.69 28.48 -67.05
C LYS A 2 16.97 28.29 -65.56
N LYS A 3 16.39 29.15 -64.70
CA LYS A 3 16.42 28.98 -63.23
C LYS A 3 15.25 28.09 -62.83
N ILE A 4 15.55 26.92 -62.28
CA ILE A 4 14.59 26.01 -61.64
C ILE A 4 14.50 26.43 -60.17
N ALA A 5 13.34 26.93 -59.75
CA ALA A 5 13.05 27.21 -58.35
C ALA A 5 12.53 25.94 -57.67
N PHE A 6 13.33 25.39 -56.75
CA PHE A 6 12.92 24.28 -55.88
C PHE A 6 12.07 24.82 -54.74
N LEU A 7 10.77 24.48 -54.75
CA LEU A 7 9.84 24.76 -53.67
C LEU A 7 10.01 23.68 -52.59
N PHE A 8 10.69 24.00 -51.49
CA PHE A 8 10.81 23.10 -50.34
C PHE A 8 9.53 23.18 -49.49
N SER A 9 8.66 22.18 -49.61
CA SER A 9 7.46 22.04 -48.78
C SER A 9 7.84 21.49 -47.41
N LEU A 10 7.86 22.34 -46.39
CA LEU A 10 8.14 21.99 -45.00
C LEU A 10 6.90 21.33 -44.37
N PHE A 11 6.83 20.00 -44.37
CA PHE A 11 5.81 19.25 -43.63
C PHE A 11 6.14 19.31 -42.13
N LEU A 12 5.52 20.23 -41.38
CA LEU A 12 5.50 20.18 -39.91
C LEU A 12 4.62 18.99 -39.48
N CYS A 13 5.26 17.87 -39.18
CA CYS A 13 4.62 16.74 -38.54
C CYS A 13 4.45 17.06 -37.04
N THR A 14 3.33 17.70 -36.67
CA THR A 14 2.92 17.84 -35.26
C THR A 14 2.48 16.48 -34.74
N ALA A 15 3.44 15.71 -34.22
CA ALA A 15 3.14 14.53 -33.43
C ALA A 15 2.46 14.96 -32.13
N PHE A 16 1.14 14.83 -32.07
CA PHE A 16 0.40 14.91 -30.81
C PHE A 16 0.82 13.72 -29.95
N ILE A 17 1.79 13.95 -29.05
CA ILE A 17 2.08 13.00 -27.97
C ILE A 17 0.90 13.09 -27.00
N THR A 18 -0.14 12.30 -27.24
CA THR A 18 -1.13 11.99 -26.22
C THR A 18 -0.43 11.18 -25.14
N GLN A 19 0.21 11.87 -24.18
CA GLN A 19 0.63 11.25 -22.95
C GLN A 19 -0.64 10.75 -22.28
N ALA A 20 -0.84 9.43 -22.26
CA ALA A 20 -1.80 8.80 -21.38
C ALA A 20 -1.44 9.21 -19.96
N GLN A 21 -2.10 10.25 -19.46
CA GLN A 21 -2.02 10.67 -18.07
C GLN A 21 -2.69 9.57 -17.26
N THR A 22 -1.94 8.54 -16.92
CA THR A 22 -2.38 7.56 -15.93
C THR A 22 -2.59 8.34 -14.63
N THR A 23 -3.84 8.56 -14.26
CA THR A 23 -4.19 9.30 -13.04
C THR A 23 -3.74 8.49 -11.82
N PHE A 24 -3.46 9.16 -10.68
CA PHE A 24 -3.35 8.42 -9.42
C PHE A 24 -4.65 7.65 -9.19
N LYS A 25 -4.55 6.41 -8.72
CA LYS A 25 -5.75 5.58 -8.54
C LYS A 25 -6.64 6.25 -7.49
N PRO A 26 -7.94 6.42 -7.78
CA PRO A 26 -8.86 6.96 -6.79
C PRO A 26 -8.89 6.05 -5.57
N ASN A 27 -9.05 6.64 -4.38
CA ASN A 27 -9.13 5.91 -3.11
C ASN A 27 -7.88 5.13 -2.68
N THR A 28 -6.73 5.39 -3.29
CA THR A 28 -5.46 4.75 -2.92
C THR A 28 -4.57 5.66 -2.06
N TRP A 29 -3.90 5.06 -1.08
CA TRP A 29 -2.90 5.73 -0.24
C TRP A 29 -1.50 5.46 -0.79
N TYR A 30 -0.63 6.45 -0.70
CA TYR A 30 0.73 6.42 -1.22
C TYR A 30 1.72 6.87 -0.16
N THR A 31 2.93 6.33 -0.20
CA THR A 31 4.12 6.99 0.36
C THR A 31 4.79 7.78 -0.75
N LEU A 32 5.50 8.84 -0.38
CA LEU A 32 6.29 9.63 -1.33
C LEU A 32 7.73 9.59 -0.86
N GLN A 33 8.56 8.82 -1.57
CA GLN A 33 9.98 8.68 -1.29
C GLN A 33 10.78 9.63 -2.17
N ASN A 34 11.70 10.39 -1.58
CA ASN A 34 12.64 11.21 -2.34
C ASN A 34 13.66 10.29 -3.03
N VAL A 35 13.82 10.44 -4.34
CA VAL A 35 14.72 9.59 -5.14
C VAL A 35 16.20 9.78 -4.78
N LYS A 36 16.58 10.94 -4.26
CA LYS A 36 18.00 11.26 -3.95
C LYS A 36 18.39 10.82 -2.54
N SER A 37 17.58 11.16 -1.53
CA SER A 37 17.91 10.94 -0.12
C SER A 37 17.24 9.71 0.50
N ASP A 38 16.41 9.00 -0.26
CA ASP A 38 15.52 7.93 0.21
C ASP A 38 14.53 8.34 1.33
N ALA A 39 14.50 9.62 1.72
CA ALA A 39 13.63 10.12 2.77
C ALA A 39 12.18 10.26 2.28
N PHE A 40 11.23 10.10 3.19
CA PHE A 40 9.79 10.12 2.92
C PHE A 40 9.15 11.43 3.35
N MET A 41 8.19 11.91 2.56
CA MET A 41 7.35 13.05 2.95
C MET A 41 6.45 12.68 4.12
N GLY A 42 6.45 13.50 5.19
CA GLY A 42 5.54 13.36 6.32
C GLY A 42 5.33 14.65 7.10
N ASN A 43 4.44 14.63 8.10
CA ASN A 43 4.35 15.70 9.10
C ASN A 43 5.48 15.58 10.14
N ALA A 44 5.78 16.61 10.94
CA ALA A 44 6.81 16.54 11.99
C ALA A 44 6.36 15.80 13.27
N GLY A 45 5.28 15.01 13.22
CA GLY A 45 4.69 14.31 14.39
C GLY A 45 3.52 15.05 15.05
N LYS A 46 3.33 16.34 14.73
CA LYS A 46 2.13 17.10 15.08
C LYS A 46 1.06 16.99 13.98
N MET A 47 -0.22 17.12 14.37
CA MET A 47 -1.40 16.91 13.52
C MET A 47 -2.32 18.14 13.52
N GLU A 48 -1.72 19.32 13.62
CA GLU A 48 -2.40 20.60 13.72
C GLU A 48 -2.29 21.37 12.39
N ALA A 49 -3.26 22.25 12.15
CA ALA A 49 -3.25 23.11 10.99
C ALA A 49 -2.07 24.09 11.09
N GLY A 50 -1.34 24.26 9.99
CA GLY A 50 -0.16 25.13 9.94
C GLY A 50 1.15 24.43 10.30
N ASP A 51 1.12 23.19 10.77
CA ASP A 51 2.35 22.41 11.01
C ASP A 51 3.17 22.23 9.74
N ILE A 52 4.49 22.25 9.91
CA ILE A 52 5.46 22.11 8.83
C ILE A 52 5.64 20.64 8.47
N MET A 53 5.69 20.39 7.17
CA MET A 53 5.99 19.07 6.62
C MET A 53 7.49 18.87 6.54
N VAL A 54 7.94 17.63 6.70
CA VAL A 54 9.36 17.28 6.80
C VAL A 54 9.68 16.03 5.97
N ALA A 55 10.95 15.85 5.65
CA ALA A 55 11.51 14.62 5.14
C ALA A 55 11.90 13.69 6.31
N LYS A 56 11.50 12.42 6.26
CA LYS A 56 11.71 11.42 7.31
C LYS A 56 12.43 10.20 6.78
N GLU A 57 13.37 9.63 7.53
CA GLU A 57 14.01 8.36 7.13
C GLU A 57 13.05 7.16 7.11
N ARG A 58 11.92 7.25 7.81
CA ARG A 58 10.93 6.17 7.92
C ARG A 58 9.51 6.68 7.76
N VAL A 59 8.68 5.90 7.07
CA VAL A 59 7.24 6.13 6.98
C VAL A 59 6.56 5.67 8.27
N LEU A 60 6.42 6.59 9.22
CA LEU A 60 5.65 6.38 10.45
C LEU A 60 4.29 7.09 10.35
N ILE A 61 3.79 7.57 11.49
CA ILE A 61 2.60 8.41 11.57
C ILE A 61 2.80 9.65 10.68
N GLY A 62 1.78 9.94 9.87
CA GLY A 62 1.75 11.12 9.01
C GLY A 62 2.53 11.01 7.69
N GLY A 63 3.04 9.84 7.30
CA GLY A 63 3.76 9.65 6.02
C GLY A 63 2.92 9.08 4.86
N HIS A 64 1.60 9.01 5.02
CA HIS A 64 0.70 8.39 4.04
C HIS A 64 -0.23 9.43 3.43
N TRP A 65 -0.29 9.46 2.10
CA TRP A 65 -0.90 10.54 1.33
C TRP A 65 -1.92 9.99 0.33
N LYS A 66 -3.04 10.69 0.16
CA LYS A 66 -4.06 10.38 -0.84
C LYS A 66 -4.17 11.54 -1.81
N PHE A 67 -4.08 11.23 -3.10
CA PHE A 67 -4.27 12.19 -4.18
C PHE A 67 -5.75 12.23 -4.54
N ILE A 68 -6.39 13.37 -4.29
CA ILE A 68 -7.80 13.61 -4.59
C ILE A 68 -7.85 14.55 -5.80
N LEU A 69 -8.29 14.01 -6.93
CA LEU A 69 -8.43 14.79 -8.17
C LEU A 69 -9.42 15.94 -7.94
N ASN A 70 -9.05 17.11 -8.44
CA ASN A 70 -9.83 18.32 -8.50
C ASN A 70 -9.88 18.78 -9.97
N ASP A 71 -10.61 19.87 -10.25
CA ASP A 71 -10.72 20.42 -11.60
C ASP A 71 -9.36 20.72 -12.24
N ASP A 72 -9.32 20.72 -13.57
CA ASP A 72 -8.13 21.03 -14.40
C ASP A 72 -6.93 20.09 -14.19
N GLY A 73 -7.16 18.86 -13.73
CA GLY A 73 -6.09 17.89 -13.50
C GLY A 73 -5.21 18.18 -12.29
N LEU A 74 -5.67 19.06 -11.39
CA LEU A 74 -5.01 19.39 -10.13
C LEU A 74 -5.42 18.41 -9.04
N TYR A 75 -4.61 18.33 -7.98
CA TYR A 75 -4.85 17.43 -6.86
C TYR A 75 -4.85 18.19 -5.54
N LYS A 76 -5.78 17.83 -4.66
CA LYS A 76 -5.63 17.99 -3.20
C LYS A 76 -4.90 16.75 -2.67
N ILE A 77 -3.88 16.94 -1.84
CA ILE A 77 -3.08 15.84 -1.30
C ILE A 77 -3.36 15.72 0.19
N GLN A 78 -4.12 14.71 0.60
CA GLN A 78 -4.59 14.54 1.97
C GLN A 78 -3.72 13.57 2.76
N ASN A 79 -3.40 13.91 4.01
CA ASN A 79 -2.73 13.01 4.94
C ASN A 79 -3.70 12.00 5.55
N LYS A 80 -3.28 10.74 5.67
CA LYS A 80 -4.12 9.66 6.24
C LYS A 80 -4.50 9.88 7.69
N VAL A 81 -3.56 10.35 8.51
CA VAL A 81 -3.73 10.42 9.96
C VAL A 81 -4.38 11.73 10.36
N SER A 82 -3.79 12.87 9.99
CA SER A 82 -4.32 14.20 10.38
C SER A 82 -5.59 14.59 9.63
N LYS A 83 -5.93 13.93 8.51
CA LYS A 83 -7.02 14.29 7.58
C LYS A 83 -6.85 15.66 6.91
N MET A 84 -5.72 16.33 7.15
CA MET A 84 -5.38 17.63 6.59
C MET A 84 -4.74 17.50 5.21
N TYR A 85 -4.69 18.62 4.49
CA TYR A 85 -4.20 18.75 3.14
C TYR A 85 -2.84 19.41 3.11
N LEU A 86 -1.96 18.90 2.24
CA LEU A 86 -0.69 19.53 1.92
C LEU A 86 -0.92 20.91 1.31
N ALA A 87 -0.29 21.94 1.84
CA ALA A 87 -0.50 23.31 1.43
C ALA A 87 0.78 24.15 1.50
N SER A 88 0.82 25.20 0.69
CA SER A 88 1.73 26.32 0.86
C SER A 88 0.90 27.57 1.17
N TYR A 89 1.22 28.26 2.26
CA TYR A 89 0.51 29.45 2.70
C TYR A 89 1.26 30.71 2.28
N GLY A 90 0.50 31.78 2.00
CA GLY A 90 1.03 33.14 1.91
C GLY A 90 1.94 33.41 0.70
N ARG A 91 2.90 34.33 0.87
CA ARG A 91 3.85 34.73 -0.20
C ARG A 91 4.70 33.54 -0.62
N THR A 92 4.56 33.19 -1.89
CA THR A 92 5.07 31.97 -2.50
C THR A 92 6.48 32.13 -3.07
N ASN A 93 7.43 32.44 -2.20
CA ASN A 93 8.83 32.54 -2.58
C ASN A 93 9.54 31.20 -2.45
N VAL A 94 10.70 31.08 -3.09
CA VAL A 94 11.63 29.98 -2.81
C VAL A 94 12.00 30.01 -1.32
N GLY A 95 12.01 28.84 -0.68
CA GLY A 95 12.25 28.68 0.75
C GLY A 95 10.98 28.70 1.62
N THR A 96 9.82 29.10 1.08
CA THR A 96 8.57 29.08 1.86
C THR A 96 8.23 27.67 2.30
N ARG A 97 8.02 27.45 3.60
CA ARG A 97 7.72 26.13 4.19
C ARG A 97 6.42 25.52 3.67
N ILE A 98 6.45 24.22 3.40
CA ILE A 98 5.25 23.42 3.11
C ILE A 98 4.62 23.01 4.44
N ARG A 99 3.31 23.11 4.53
CA ARG A 99 2.55 22.87 5.75
C ARG A 99 1.31 22.02 5.46
N GLN A 100 0.55 21.69 6.50
CA GLN A 100 -0.77 21.08 6.37
C GLN A 100 -1.89 22.07 6.73
N THR A 101 -3.09 21.88 6.17
CA THR A 101 -4.29 22.71 6.41
C THR A 101 -5.55 21.85 6.49
N ASP A 102 -6.52 22.24 7.31
CA ASP A 102 -7.87 21.67 7.35
C ASP A 102 -8.86 22.40 6.42
N THR A 103 -8.48 23.57 5.93
CA THR A 103 -9.30 24.47 5.10
C THR A 103 -8.62 24.69 3.73
N PRO A 104 -8.66 23.70 2.83
CA PRO A 104 -7.85 23.71 1.61
C PRO A 104 -8.33 24.77 0.59
N GLY A 105 -7.63 25.91 0.54
CA GLY A 105 -7.75 26.92 -0.50
C GLY A 105 -6.84 26.66 -1.72
N ALA A 106 -6.62 27.69 -2.55
CA ALA A 106 -5.81 27.58 -3.77
C ALA A 106 -4.36 27.11 -3.51
N GLY A 107 -3.79 27.49 -2.35
CA GLY A 107 -2.46 27.06 -1.91
C GLY A 107 -2.35 25.56 -1.59
N ALA A 108 -3.46 24.82 -1.53
CA ALA A 108 -3.51 23.37 -1.35
C ALA A 108 -3.74 22.59 -2.67
N LEU A 109 -3.69 23.27 -3.81
CA LEU A 109 -3.84 22.66 -5.13
C LEU A 109 -2.47 22.40 -5.76
N TRP A 110 -2.26 21.15 -6.19
CA TRP A 110 -0.97 20.68 -6.70
C TRP A 110 -1.14 20.06 -8.09
N ARG A 111 -0.30 20.50 -9.03
CA ARG A 111 -0.09 19.80 -10.29
C ARG A 111 0.95 18.70 -10.08
N VAL A 112 0.63 17.50 -10.54
CA VAL A 112 1.54 16.35 -10.54
C VAL A 112 2.19 16.27 -11.91
N ILE A 113 3.48 16.57 -12.00
CA ILE A 113 4.25 16.42 -13.24
C ILE A 113 4.93 15.04 -13.20
N ARG A 114 4.50 14.15 -14.08
CA ARG A 114 5.06 12.79 -14.19
C ARG A 114 6.34 12.82 -15.01
N LEU A 115 7.35 12.09 -14.54
CA LEU A 115 8.62 11.88 -15.20
C LEU A 115 8.72 10.42 -15.69
N GLN A 116 9.74 10.13 -16.49
CA GLN A 116 10.07 8.76 -16.86
C GLN A 116 10.32 7.90 -15.61
N GLY A 117 9.95 6.62 -15.68
CA GLY A 117 10.12 5.68 -14.56
C GLY A 117 9.07 5.78 -13.44
N GLY A 118 7.98 6.54 -13.64
CA GLY A 118 6.88 6.65 -12.67
C GLY A 118 7.12 7.66 -11.53
N ASN A 119 8.25 8.35 -11.59
CA ASN A 119 8.63 9.45 -10.71
C ASN A 119 7.75 10.69 -10.93
N VAL A 120 7.62 11.55 -9.91
CA VAL A 120 6.79 12.76 -9.98
C VAL A 120 7.45 13.98 -9.35
N LEU A 121 7.09 15.16 -9.87
CA LEU A 121 7.26 16.46 -9.22
C LEU A 121 5.88 16.98 -8.79
N LEU A 122 5.85 17.69 -7.66
CA LEU A 122 4.64 18.31 -7.14
C LEU A 122 4.80 19.82 -7.24
N GLN A 123 4.07 20.44 -8.16
CA GLN A 123 4.08 21.88 -8.38
C GLN A 123 2.84 22.51 -7.77
N ASN A 124 2.99 23.56 -6.97
CA ASN A 124 1.84 24.26 -6.40
C ASN A 124 1.18 25.16 -7.45
N LYS A 125 -0.16 25.21 -7.46
CA LYS A 125 -0.94 26.01 -8.42
C LYS A 125 -0.63 27.50 -8.34
N VAL A 126 -0.49 28.03 -7.12
CA VAL A 126 -0.37 29.47 -6.88
C VAL A 126 1.06 29.93 -7.11
N SER A 127 2.04 29.22 -6.55
CA SER A 127 3.45 29.63 -6.63
C SER A 127 4.14 29.29 -7.95
N LEU A 128 3.63 28.27 -8.66
CA LEU A 128 4.33 27.59 -9.75
C LEU A 128 5.70 26.98 -9.35
N LEU A 129 6.01 26.94 -8.06
CA LEU A 129 7.18 26.30 -7.49
C LEU A 129 6.86 24.86 -7.07
N PHE A 130 7.92 24.10 -6.85
CA PHE A 130 7.89 22.68 -6.53
C PHE A 130 8.12 22.43 -5.04
N ILE A 131 7.77 21.25 -4.56
CA ILE A 131 8.22 20.81 -3.23
C ILE A 131 9.69 20.44 -3.28
N GLY A 132 10.48 21.07 -2.42
CA GLY A 132 11.86 20.73 -2.10
C GLY A 132 12.05 20.31 -0.63
N ILE A 133 13.28 19.96 -0.27
CA ILE A 133 13.73 19.67 1.09
C ILE A 133 14.91 20.60 1.36
N GLU A 134 14.94 21.25 2.52
CA GLU A 134 15.97 22.24 2.87
C GLU A 134 17.38 21.61 3.03
N SER A 135 17.45 20.37 3.53
CA SER A 135 18.71 19.62 3.68
C SER A 135 18.48 18.11 3.66
N GLU A 136 19.54 17.30 3.55
CA GLU A 136 19.43 15.83 3.52
C GLU A 136 19.26 15.19 4.92
N LYS A 137 19.11 16.00 5.97
CA LYS A 137 18.96 15.51 7.35
C LYS A 137 17.57 14.94 7.60
N ASN A 138 17.47 13.97 8.52
CA ASN A 138 16.18 13.53 9.04
C ASN A 138 15.44 14.71 9.70
N GLN A 139 14.13 14.79 9.47
CA GLN A 139 13.27 15.91 9.88
C GLN A 139 13.57 17.24 9.18
N ALA A 140 14.33 17.25 8.07
CA ALA A 140 14.52 18.48 7.30
C ALA A 140 13.18 19.00 6.77
N GLU A 141 12.98 20.31 6.86
CA GLU A 141 11.74 20.95 6.45
C GLU A 141 11.54 20.84 4.94
N LEU A 142 10.29 20.65 4.54
CA LEU A 142 9.88 20.78 3.15
C LEU A 142 9.62 22.24 2.83
N VAL A 143 10.11 22.69 1.68
CA VAL A 143 10.04 24.09 1.25
C VAL A 143 9.58 24.19 -0.20
N GLN A 144 9.13 25.38 -0.62
CA GLN A 144 8.94 25.71 -2.02
C GLN A 144 10.31 25.91 -2.69
N ALA A 145 10.55 25.26 -3.82
CA ALA A 145 11.82 25.27 -4.53
C ALA A 145 11.63 25.36 -6.04
N ARG A 146 12.70 25.71 -6.78
CA ARG A 146 12.71 25.53 -8.23
C ARG A 146 12.88 24.04 -8.54
N ALA A 147 12.36 23.58 -9.67
CA ALA A 147 12.35 22.16 -10.06
C ALA A 147 13.73 21.47 -10.03
N LEU A 148 14.80 22.25 -10.21
CA LEU A 148 16.16 21.74 -10.40
C LEU A 148 17.14 22.14 -9.30
N THR A 149 16.75 23.01 -8.36
CA THR A 149 17.71 23.54 -7.38
C THR A 149 18.15 22.49 -6.36
N LEU A 150 17.38 21.42 -6.18
CA LEU A 150 17.72 20.18 -5.48
C LEU A 150 16.88 19.10 -6.15
N GLN A 151 17.45 17.97 -6.58
CA GLN A 151 16.79 16.88 -7.35
C GLN A 151 15.65 16.19 -6.57
N ILE A 152 14.61 16.93 -6.20
CA ILE A 152 13.53 16.48 -5.32
C ILE A 152 12.47 15.86 -6.21
N ILE A 153 12.78 14.66 -6.64
CA ILE A 153 11.89 13.80 -7.40
C ILE A 153 11.26 12.85 -6.40
N TRP A 154 9.94 12.74 -6.43
CA TRP A 154 9.20 11.82 -5.56
C TRP A 154 8.88 10.54 -6.32
N LYS A 155 9.20 9.40 -5.74
CA LYS A 155 8.74 8.09 -6.15
C LYS A 155 7.49 7.75 -5.34
N PRO A 156 6.30 7.77 -5.94
CA PRO A 156 5.09 7.33 -5.26
C PRO A 156 5.06 5.81 -5.19
N GLU A 157 4.86 5.27 -4.00
CA GLU A 157 4.63 3.83 -3.82
C GLU A 157 3.25 3.63 -3.19
N GLU A 158 2.44 2.77 -3.80
CA GLU A 158 1.13 2.44 -3.24
C GLU A 158 1.36 1.84 -1.85
N VAL A 159 0.75 2.46 -0.83
CA VAL A 159 0.63 1.84 0.47
C VAL A 159 -0.19 0.60 0.23
N VAL A 160 0.50 -0.54 0.21
CA VAL A 160 -0.15 -1.82 0.36
C VAL A 160 -0.77 -1.77 1.74
N VAL A 161 -2.03 -1.34 1.77
CA VAL A 161 -2.90 -1.63 2.90
C VAL A 161 -2.90 -3.14 2.89
N ASN A 162 -2.04 -3.71 3.71
CA ASN A 162 -2.30 -4.98 4.32
C ASN A 162 -3.67 -4.75 4.96
N LYS A 163 -4.74 -5.00 4.19
CA LYS A 163 -6.02 -5.39 4.77
C LYS A 163 -5.56 -6.50 5.69
N GLY A 164 -5.52 -6.19 6.98
CA GLY A 164 -5.18 -7.21 7.97
C GLY A 164 -6.02 -8.42 7.63
N LEU A 165 -5.44 -9.61 7.79
CA LEU A 165 -6.21 -10.84 7.60
C LEU A 165 -7.55 -10.65 8.34
N PRO A 166 -8.71 -10.79 7.67
CA PRO A 166 -10.02 -10.73 8.28
C PRO A 166 -10.04 -11.54 9.58
N LYS A 167 -10.33 -10.87 10.70
CA LYS A 167 -10.36 -11.47 12.03
C LYS A 167 -11.63 -12.28 12.27
N ASN A 168 -12.06 -13.14 11.34
CA ASN A 168 -13.27 -13.93 11.58
C ASN A 168 -12.91 -15.27 12.23
N THR A 169 -12.71 -15.24 13.55
CA THR A 169 -12.62 -16.43 14.40
C THR A 169 -13.99 -16.98 14.80
N ASN A 170 -15.08 -16.36 14.36
CA ASN A 170 -16.43 -16.74 14.76
C ASN A 170 -16.87 -18.00 14.01
N ILE A 171 -16.76 -19.14 14.69
CA ILE A 171 -17.19 -20.45 14.19
C ILE A 171 -18.67 -20.45 13.74
N ASN A 172 -19.52 -19.64 14.38
CA ASN A 172 -20.94 -19.54 14.08
C ASN A 172 -21.25 -18.81 12.76
N ALA A 173 -20.26 -18.15 12.16
CA ALA A 173 -20.39 -17.56 10.83
C ALA A 173 -20.30 -18.59 9.70
N PHE A 174 -19.98 -19.85 10.01
CA PHE A 174 -19.78 -20.91 9.02
C PHE A 174 -20.89 -21.95 9.07
N ARG A 175 -21.29 -22.42 7.89
CA ARG A 175 -22.25 -23.50 7.71
C ARG A 175 -21.55 -24.72 7.13
N PRO A 176 -21.85 -25.94 7.61
CA PRO A 176 -21.34 -27.18 7.02
C PRO A 176 -21.65 -27.26 5.53
N LYS A 177 -20.67 -27.66 4.72
CA LYS A 177 -20.84 -27.90 3.27
C LYS A 177 -20.98 -29.39 2.92
N HIS A 178 -20.53 -30.25 3.83
CA HIS A 178 -20.44 -31.70 3.67
C HIS A 178 -21.22 -32.45 4.76
N GLY A 179 -22.10 -31.76 5.49
CA GLY A 179 -22.86 -32.32 6.61
C GLY A 179 -22.02 -32.59 7.87
N GLY A 180 -20.82 -32.03 7.94
CA GLY A 180 -19.90 -32.19 9.06
C GLY A 180 -20.18 -31.23 10.22
N LYS A 181 -19.30 -31.30 11.22
CA LYS A 181 -19.28 -30.34 12.33
C LYS A 181 -18.23 -29.27 12.07
N ILE A 182 -18.59 -28.02 12.29
CA ILE A 182 -17.62 -26.92 12.25
C ILE A 182 -16.74 -27.01 13.50
N ALA A 183 -15.44 -26.85 13.32
CA ALA A 183 -14.44 -26.94 14.38
C ALA A 183 -13.33 -25.90 14.17
N MET A 184 -12.51 -25.68 15.21
CA MET A 184 -11.27 -24.91 15.08
C MET A 184 -10.09 -25.87 14.92
N ALA A 185 -9.28 -25.66 13.89
CA ALA A 185 -8.03 -26.37 13.68
C ALA A 185 -6.86 -25.46 14.02
N TYR A 186 -6.11 -25.84 15.05
CA TYR A 186 -4.85 -25.20 15.40
C TYR A 186 -3.72 -25.94 14.72
N VAL A 187 -2.93 -25.20 13.95
CA VAL A 187 -1.84 -25.78 13.19
C VAL A 187 -0.54 -25.09 13.56
N ARG A 188 0.45 -25.90 13.93
CA ARG A 188 1.77 -25.42 14.32
C ARG A 188 2.80 -25.57 13.21
N ASN A 189 2.82 -26.73 12.55
CA ASN A 189 3.68 -27.10 11.42
C ASN A 189 2.91 -28.04 10.47
N THR A 190 3.53 -28.42 9.34
CA THR A 190 2.96 -29.31 8.29
C THR A 190 2.32 -30.62 8.79
N GLY A 191 2.68 -31.11 9.97
CA GLY A 191 2.13 -32.33 10.57
C GLY A 191 1.68 -32.19 12.03
N GLU A 192 1.50 -30.97 12.53
CA GLU A 192 1.05 -30.71 13.90
C GLU A 192 -0.28 -29.97 13.86
N ILE A 193 -1.37 -30.73 13.92
CA ILE A 193 -2.75 -30.24 13.87
C ILE A 193 -3.49 -30.69 15.13
N THR A 194 -4.19 -29.76 15.76
CA THR A 194 -5.11 -30.02 16.87
C THR A 194 -6.48 -29.51 16.48
N ILE A 195 -7.52 -30.33 16.66
CA ILE A 195 -8.91 -29.94 16.40
C ILE A 195 -9.62 -29.72 17.74
N GLU A 196 -10.21 -28.54 17.92
CA GLU A 196 -11.05 -28.18 19.06
C GLU A 196 -12.53 -28.13 18.64
N GLY A 197 -13.41 -28.55 19.55
CA GLY A 197 -14.86 -28.60 19.32
C GLY A 197 -15.37 -29.91 18.72
N VAL A 198 -14.50 -30.73 18.12
CA VAL A 198 -14.84 -32.06 17.57
C VAL A 198 -13.73 -33.05 17.91
N LYS A 199 -14.10 -34.29 18.28
CA LYS A 199 -13.15 -35.40 18.44
C LYS A 199 -12.91 -36.07 17.07
N PRO A 200 -11.76 -35.85 16.41
CA PRO A 200 -11.50 -36.44 15.10
C PRO A 200 -11.30 -37.95 15.19
N ARG A 201 -11.65 -38.68 14.13
CA ARG A 201 -11.45 -40.12 13.96
C ARG A 201 -10.73 -40.44 12.65
N ALA A 202 -10.02 -41.55 12.60
CA ALA A 202 -9.50 -42.08 11.35
C ALA A 202 -10.66 -42.36 10.36
N GLY A 203 -10.46 -42.04 9.09
CA GLY A 203 -11.48 -42.14 8.04
C GLY A 203 -12.28 -40.84 7.82
N GLN A 204 -12.30 -39.91 8.77
CA GLN A 204 -12.94 -38.61 8.60
C GLN A 204 -12.12 -37.68 7.70
N ARG A 205 -12.78 -36.67 7.15
CA ARG A 205 -12.20 -35.63 6.31
C ARG A 205 -12.25 -34.29 7.03
N ILE A 206 -11.25 -33.47 6.75
CA ILE A 206 -11.14 -32.09 7.22
C ILE A 206 -11.19 -31.19 5.98
N PHE A 207 -12.25 -30.40 5.85
CA PHE A 207 -12.34 -29.34 4.85
C PHE A 207 -11.94 -28.00 5.46
N PHE A 208 -10.95 -27.35 4.86
CA PHE A 208 -10.50 -26.02 5.27
C PHE A 208 -11.33 -24.98 4.52
N PHE A 209 -12.11 -24.18 5.24
CA PHE A 209 -12.89 -23.13 4.59
C PHE A 209 -12.00 -22.07 3.93
N HIS A 210 -12.59 -21.33 3.00
CA HIS A 210 -11.96 -20.15 2.42
C HIS A 210 -11.93 -19.02 3.43
N GLN A 211 -10.89 -19.03 4.27
CA GLN A 211 -10.68 -18.05 5.33
C GLN A 211 -9.22 -17.63 5.38
N GLN A 212 -8.98 -16.35 5.61
CA GLN A 212 -7.64 -15.82 5.79
C GLN A 212 -7.26 -15.98 7.28
N LEU A 213 -6.16 -16.70 7.55
CA LEU A 213 -5.57 -17.05 8.86
C LEU A 213 -5.81 -16.01 9.98
N ALA A 214 -6.44 -16.41 11.08
CA ALA A 214 -6.91 -15.46 12.09
C ALA A 214 -5.94 -15.19 13.28
N ALA A 215 -4.78 -15.84 13.37
CA ALA A 215 -3.90 -15.68 14.53
C ALA A 215 -2.42 -15.95 14.24
N ALA A 216 -1.81 -15.15 13.38
CA ALA A 216 -0.36 -15.14 13.28
C ALA A 216 0.18 -13.73 13.39
N SER A 217 1.13 -13.51 14.31
CA SER A 217 2.11 -12.46 14.04
C SER A 217 2.77 -12.83 12.71
N LYS A 218 2.82 -11.90 11.76
CA LYS A 218 3.51 -12.12 10.48
C LYS A 218 5.00 -12.40 10.69
N GLU A 219 5.54 -12.02 11.85
CA GLU A 219 6.94 -12.16 12.18
C GLU A 219 7.32 -13.64 12.45
N GLY A 220 8.12 -14.22 11.55
CA GLY A 220 8.56 -15.62 11.64
C GLY A 220 7.65 -16.64 10.94
N LEU A 221 6.59 -16.16 10.29
CA LEU A 221 5.70 -16.96 9.44
C LEU A 221 6.15 -16.85 7.98
N SER A 222 6.40 -18.00 7.34
CA SER A 222 6.84 -18.05 5.92
C SER A 222 5.81 -18.69 4.99
N PHE A 223 4.58 -18.83 5.46
CA PHE A 223 3.45 -19.38 4.73
C PHE A 223 2.55 -18.30 4.14
N LYS A 224 2.21 -18.42 2.86
CA LYS A 224 1.15 -17.63 2.23
C LYS A 224 -0.07 -18.55 2.03
N PRO A 225 -1.22 -18.33 2.70
CA PRO A 225 -2.40 -19.20 2.59
C PRO A 225 -2.96 -19.34 1.17
N GLU A 226 -2.66 -18.37 0.32
CA GLU A 226 -3.03 -18.36 -1.10
C GLU A 226 -2.04 -19.16 -1.97
N ARG A 227 -0.82 -19.42 -1.48
CA ARG A 227 0.28 -20.05 -2.24
C ARG A 227 1.22 -20.87 -1.32
N PRO A 228 1.07 -22.21 -1.22
CA PRO A 228 0.05 -23.03 -1.88
C PRO A 228 -1.31 -22.96 -1.14
N ARG A 229 -2.40 -23.06 -1.90
CA ARG A 229 -3.77 -22.86 -1.42
C ARG A 229 -4.20 -23.99 -0.47
N ILE A 230 -4.26 -23.76 0.83
CA ILE A 230 -4.84 -24.72 1.81
C ILE A 230 -6.37 -24.62 1.84
N CYS A 231 -6.86 -23.40 1.76
CA CYS A 231 -8.28 -23.08 1.80
C CYS A 231 -9.03 -23.63 0.59
N GLY A 232 -10.15 -24.30 0.84
CA GLY A 232 -10.93 -25.02 -0.16
C GLY A 232 -10.46 -26.44 -0.40
N GLN A 233 -9.42 -26.90 0.29
CA GLN A 233 -8.98 -28.29 0.19
C GLN A 233 -9.57 -29.15 1.31
N THR A 234 -9.71 -30.42 0.97
CA THR A 234 -10.08 -31.50 1.88
C THR A 234 -8.89 -32.43 2.11
N PHE A 235 -8.73 -32.90 3.35
CA PHE A 235 -7.70 -33.85 3.75
C PHE A 235 -8.35 -35.01 4.51
N LEU A 236 -7.92 -36.24 4.23
CA LEU A 236 -8.39 -37.45 4.93
C LEU A 236 -7.51 -37.70 6.15
N ILE A 237 -8.13 -37.92 7.31
CA ILE A 237 -7.47 -38.32 8.54
C ILE A 237 -7.14 -39.80 8.46
N ARG A 238 -5.86 -40.15 8.39
CA ARG A 238 -5.36 -41.53 8.40
C ARG A 238 -5.22 -42.06 9.82
N LYS A 239 -4.75 -41.21 10.74
CA LYS A 239 -4.47 -41.56 12.14
C LYS A 239 -4.76 -40.36 13.04
N VAL A 240 -5.11 -40.60 14.30
CA VAL A 240 -5.37 -39.53 15.29
C VAL A 240 -4.40 -39.57 16.47
N LEU A 241 -3.85 -40.74 16.81
CA LEU A 241 -2.93 -40.92 17.93
C LEU A 241 -1.55 -41.42 17.45
N PRO A 242 -0.43 -40.89 17.99
CA PRO A 242 -0.34 -39.82 19.01
C PRO A 242 -0.61 -38.40 18.44
N LYS A 243 -0.72 -38.27 17.12
CA LYS A 243 -1.01 -37.02 16.41
C LYS A 243 -1.90 -37.30 15.20
N ILE A 244 -2.58 -36.25 14.72
CA ILE A 244 -3.37 -36.32 13.49
C ILE A 244 -2.43 -36.45 12.29
N GLU A 245 -2.58 -37.52 11.53
CA GLU A 245 -1.89 -37.74 10.27
C GLU A 245 -2.88 -37.63 9.11
N LEU A 246 -2.55 -36.77 8.15
CA LEU A 246 -3.36 -36.56 6.95
C LEU A 246 -2.84 -37.44 5.81
N ASN A 247 -3.71 -37.74 4.84
CA ASN A 247 -3.35 -38.51 3.64
C ASN A 247 -2.31 -37.86 2.74
N ARG A 248 -2.04 -36.57 2.92
CA ARG A 248 -1.00 -35.81 2.24
C ARG A 248 -0.52 -34.69 3.16
N PRO A 249 0.76 -34.26 3.04
CA PRO A 249 1.26 -33.15 3.84
C PRO A 249 0.47 -31.88 3.55
N MET A 250 0.26 -31.05 4.56
CA MET A 250 -0.19 -29.69 4.30
C MET A 250 0.89 -28.90 3.54
N PRO A 251 0.49 -27.99 2.65
CA PRO A 251 1.38 -27.01 2.04
C PRO A 251 2.35 -26.37 3.03
N ASN A 252 3.60 -26.18 2.62
CA ASN A 252 4.76 -25.85 3.45
C ASN A 252 4.51 -24.68 4.43
N MET A 253 4.05 -25.01 5.64
CA MET A 253 3.78 -24.02 6.68
C MET A 253 4.96 -23.97 7.65
N ARG A 254 5.84 -23.00 7.45
CA ARG A 254 6.98 -22.81 8.36
C ARG A 254 6.72 -21.68 9.35
N ASN A 255 6.71 -22.09 10.61
CA ASN A 255 6.39 -21.30 11.79
C ASN A 255 7.59 -21.25 12.74
N ARG A 256 8.51 -20.32 12.48
CA ARG A 256 9.79 -20.30 13.21
C ARG A 256 9.63 -19.96 14.69
N LYS A 257 8.53 -19.30 15.06
CA LYS A 257 8.23 -18.90 16.45
C LYS A 257 7.22 -19.82 17.15
N LYS A 258 6.90 -21.00 16.59
CA LYS A 258 5.99 -22.00 17.20
C LYS A 258 4.59 -21.44 17.58
N GLN A 259 4.12 -20.40 16.90
CA GLN A 259 2.84 -19.74 17.19
C GLN A 259 1.65 -20.61 16.75
N LYS A 260 0.53 -20.62 17.48
CA LYS A 260 -0.65 -21.41 17.05
C LYS A 260 -1.41 -20.64 15.96
N PHE A 261 -1.52 -21.20 14.76
CA PHE A 261 -2.41 -20.67 13.72
C PHE A 261 -3.76 -21.32 13.82
N MET A 262 -4.83 -20.55 13.67
CA MET A 262 -6.18 -21.09 13.71
C MET A 262 -6.82 -20.99 12.32
N PHE A 263 -7.42 -22.11 11.92
CA PHE A 263 -8.38 -22.21 10.82
C PHE A 263 -9.73 -22.64 11.38
N VAL A 264 -10.83 -22.15 10.83
CA VAL A 264 -12.11 -22.82 11.01
C VAL A 264 -12.25 -23.86 9.89
N VAL A 265 -12.62 -25.07 10.29
CA VAL A 265 -12.71 -26.25 9.43
C VAL A 265 -14.06 -26.92 9.58
N GLU A 266 -14.41 -27.75 8.62
CA GLU A 266 -15.49 -28.72 8.75
C GLU A 266 -14.88 -30.12 8.86
N VAL A 267 -15.28 -30.87 9.89
CA VAL A 267 -14.89 -32.27 10.08
C VAL A 267 -16.09 -33.15 9.79
N PHE A 268 -15.95 -34.07 8.82
CA PHE A 268 -17.01 -34.98 8.35
C PHE A 268 -16.46 -36.39 8.19
#